data_AF-A0A450UWV9-F1
#
_entry.id   AF-A0A450UWV9-F1
#
_cell.length_a   1.000
_cell.length_b   1.000
_cell.length_c   1.000
_cell.angle_alpha   90.00
_cell.angle_beta   90.00
_cell.angle_gamma   90.00
#
_symmetry.space_group_name_H-M   'P 1'
#
loop_
_entity.id
_entity.type
_entity.pdbx_description
1 polymer ?
#
loop_
_entity_poly.entity_id
_entity_poly.type
_entity_poly.pdbx_seq_one_letter_code
_entity_poly.pdbx_strand_id
1 'polypeptide(L)' 'MGLEATLSNQPRGVRLEFHVVAVNKAGEGEPSNGVLAML' A
#
# COMPACT_ATOMS: atom_id res chain seq x y z
N MET A 1 9.13 11.04 -9.91
CA MET A 1 9.69 9.71 -9.61
C MET A 1 9.58 9.50 -8.12
N GLY A 2 9.01 8.38 -7.63
CA GLY A 2 8.85 8.13 -6.18
C GLY A 2 7.41 8.04 -5.65
N LEU A 3 6.41 7.94 -6.52
CA LEU A 3 5.00 7.67 -6.12
C LEU A 3 4.62 6.19 -6.30
N GLU A 4 5.61 5.32 -6.48
CA GLU A 4 5.44 3.88 -6.71
C GLU A 4 6.38 3.08 -5.81
N ALA A 5 5.92 1.90 -5.40
CA ALA A 5 6.72 0.93 -4.65
C ALA A 5 6.35 -0.47 -5.14
N THR A 6 7.36 -1.33 -5.28
CA THR A 6 7.14 -2.76 -5.57
C THR A 6 7.33 -3.54 -4.28
N LEU A 7 6.30 -4.25 -3.86
CA LEU A 7 6.36 -5.18 -2.75
C LEU A 7 6.56 -6.59 -3.32
N SER A 8 7.58 -7.31 -2.85
CA SER A 8 7.92 -8.66 -3.28
C SER A 8 7.65 -9.69 -2.17
N ASN A 9 7.63 -10.98 -2.53
CA ASN A 9 7.45 -12.12 -1.60
C ASN A 9 6.10 -12.15 -0.87
N GLN A 10 5.03 -11.75 -1.55
CA GLN A 10 3.67 -11.92 -1.03
C GLN A 10 3.31 -13.41 -0.98
N PRO A 11 2.58 -13.86 0.06
CA PRO A 11 2.05 -15.20 0.10
C PRO A 11 1.09 -15.45 -1.08
N ARG A 12 1.23 -16.61 -1.71
CA ARG A 12 0.35 -17.05 -2.80
C ARG A 12 -1.00 -17.51 -2.27
N GLY A 13 -2.06 -17.25 -3.03
CA GLY A 13 -3.43 -17.69 -2.67
C GLY A 13 -4.02 -17.00 -1.44
N VAL A 14 -3.40 -15.92 -0.95
CA VAL A 14 -3.90 -15.11 0.16
C VAL A 14 -4.34 -13.75 -0.37
N ARG A 15 -5.55 -13.34 0.03
CA ARG A 15 -6.07 -12.01 -0.30
C ARG A 15 -5.44 -10.98 0.65
N LEU A 16 -4.78 -9.99 0.08
CA LEU A 16 -4.18 -8.87 0.79
C LEU A 16 -4.90 -7.58 0.41
N GLU A 17 -5.00 -6.66 1.36
CA GLU A 17 -5.48 -5.30 1.16
C GLU A 17 -4.31 -4.32 1.31
N PHE A 18 -4.18 -3.40 0.36
CA PHE A 18 -3.12 -2.41 0.33
C PHE A 18 -3.71 -1.00 0.48
N HIS A 19 -3.06 -0.20 1.33
CA HIS A 19 -3.34 1.22 1.51
C HIS A 19 -2.06 2.02 1.31
N VAL A 20 -2.20 3.26 0.84
CA VAL A 20 -1.12 4.23 0.76
C VAL A 20 -1.42 5.37 1.72
N VAL A 21 -0.45 5.74 2.54
CA VAL A 21 -0.54 6.86 3.48
C VAL A 21 0.46 7.93 3.05
N ALA A 22 0.00 9.16 2.87
CA ALA A 22 0.89 10.29 2.59
C ALA A 22 1.51 10.80 3.88
N VAL A 23 2.83 11.02 3.90
CA VAL A 23 3.55 11.52 5.08
C VAL A 23 4.23 12.83 4.75
N ASN A 24 4.05 13.83 5.61
CA ASN A 24 4.72 15.14 5.49
C ASN A 24 5.18 15.65 6.86
N LYS A 25 5.65 16.90 6.95
CA LYS A 25 6.17 17.48 8.20
C LYS A 25 5.13 17.53 9.34
N ALA A 26 3.84 17.60 9.02
CA ALA A 26 2.76 17.58 10.01
C ALA A 26 2.41 16.15 10.49
N GLY A 27 2.91 15.11 9.81
CA GLY A 27 2.65 13.71 10.13
C GLY A 27 2.03 12.92 8.98
N GLU A 28 1.35 11.84 9.34
CA GLU A 28 0.61 10.97 8.44
C GLU A 28 -0.75 11.58 8.09
N GLY A 29 -1.15 11.48 6.82
CA GLY A 29 -2.51 11.80 6.37
C GLY A 29 -3.45 10.60 6.48
N GLU A 30 -4.67 10.78 6.00
CA GLU A 30 -5.63 9.67 5.92
C GLU A 30 -5.18 8.60 4.91
N PRO A 31 -5.44 7.30 5.18
CA PRO A 31 -5.17 6.24 4.23
C PRO A 31 -5.98 6.39 2.93
N SER A 32 -5.40 5.96 1.82
CA SER A 32 -6.12 5.83 0.55
C SER A 32 -7.23 4.78 0.64
N ASN A 33 -8.09 4.74 -0.37
CA ASN A 33 -8.94 3.58 -0.63
C ASN A 33 -8.09 2.30 -0.65
N GLY A 34 -8.66 1.22 -0.09
CA GLY A 34 -8.04 -0.09 -0.09
C GLY A 34 -8.08 -0.73 -1.47
N VAL A 35 -6.99 -1.40 -1.84
CA VAL A 35 -6.92 -2.23 -3.05
C VAL A 35 -6.72 -3.68 -2.65
N LEU A 36 -7.62 -4.56 -3.10
CA LEU A 36 -7.54 -5.99 -2.84
C LEU A 36 -6.80 -6.70 -3.97
N ALA A 37 -5.75 -7.45 -3.64
CA ALA A 37 -5.01 -8.26 -4.60
C ALA A 37 -4.65 -9.63 -4.02
N MET A 38 -4.42 -10.59 -4.90
CA MET A 38 -3.96 -11.95 -4.57
C MET A 38 -3.04 -12.43 -5.69
N LEU A 39 -1.93 -13.07 -5.31
CA LEU A 39 -0.96 -13.66 -6.23
C LEU A 39 -1.21 -15.16 -6.46
#